data_AF-A0A644WEJ4-F1
#
_entry.id   AF-A0A644WEJ4-F1
#
_cell.length_a   1.000
_cell.length_b   1.000
_cell.length_c   1.000
_cell.angle_alpha   90.00
_cell.angle_beta   90.00
_cell.angle_gamma   90.00
#
_symmetry.space_group_name_H-M   'P 1'
#
loop_
_entity.id
_entity.type
_entity.pdbx_description
1 polymer ?
#
loop_
_entity_poly.entity_id
_entity_poly.type
_entity_poly.pdbx_seq_one_letter_code
_entity_poly.pdbx_strand_id
1 'polypeptide(L)'
;MSASVIIAIAGMEGALASVIGGLADCPVIAVPTSVGYGASFGGVSALLSMLNSCASGVSVVNIDNGFGAAYQASMINHMEAKQ
;
A
#
# COMPACT_ATOMS: atom_id res chain seq x y z
N MET A 1 8.49 -15.04 -5.66
CA MET A 1 8.88 -14.07 -4.60
C MET A 1 8.12 -14.51 -3.34
N SER A 2 8.77 -14.86 -2.23
CA SER A 2 8.07 -15.40 -1.05
C SER A 2 7.92 -14.31 0.01
N ALA A 3 6.97 -13.40 -0.22
CA ALA A 3 6.54 -12.43 0.77
C ALA A 3 5.09 -12.77 1.17
N SER A 4 4.79 -12.79 2.46
CA SER A 4 3.43 -13.02 2.97
C SER A 4 2.54 -11.77 2.82
N VAL A 5 3.17 -10.58 2.74
CA VAL A 5 2.51 -9.28 2.54
C VAL A 5 3.54 -8.26 2.01
N ILE A 6 3.10 -7.32 1.19
CA ILE A 6 3.93 -6.20 0.68
C ILE A 6 3.37 -4.88 1.17
N ILE A 7 4.24 -3.95 1.59
CA ILE A 7 3.88 -2.57 1.88
C ILE A 7 4.40 -1.69 0.73
N ALA A 8 3.49 -1.02 0.02
CA ALA A 8 3.82 -0.16 -1.11
C ALA A 8 3.63 1.31 -0.72
N ILE A 9 4.72 2.10 -0.75
CA ILE A 9 4.73 3.49 -0.30
C ILE A 9 4.98 4.42 -1.49
N ALA A 10 4.08 5.38 -1.76
CA ALA A 10 4.26 6.35 -2.85
C ALA A 10 3.56 7.70 -2.56
N GLY A 11 4.13 8.81 -3.05
CA GLY A 11 3.61 10.16 -2.77
C GLY A 11 3.42 11.10 -3.97
N MET A 12 3.81 10.70 -5.18
CA MET A 12 3.45 11.42 -6.41
C MET A 12 2.12 10.91 -6.97
N GLU A 13 2.19 9.83 -7.74
CA GLU A 13 1.07 9.13 -8.36
C GLU A 13 1.05 7.71 -7.76
N GLY A 14 -0.11 7.29 -7.27
CA GLY A 14 -0.31 6.05 -6.50
C GLY A 14 -0.20 4.75 -7.31
N ALA A 15 0.27 4.82 -8.57
CA ALA A 15 0.29 3.70 -9.51
C ALA A 15 1.12 2.49 -9.04
N LEU A 16 2.12 2.72 -8.18
CA LEU A 16 2.96 1.66 -7.61
C LEU A 16 2.14 0.54 -6.95
N ALA A 17 1.11 0.91 -6.17
CA ALA A 17 0.27 -0.06 -5.48
C ALA A 17 -0.50 -0.95 -6.47
N SER A 18 -1.03 -0.36 -7.54
CA SER A 18 -1.75 -1.07 -8.60
C SER A 18 -0.83 -2.03 -9.37
N VAL A 19 0.39 -1.61 -9.70
CA VAL A 19 1.36 -2.46 -10.41
C VAL A 19 1.76 -3.65 -9.54
N ILE A 20 2.07 -3.42 -8.27
CA ILE A 20 2.44 -4.51 -7.35
C ILE A 20 1.25 -5.46 -7.15
N GLY A 21 0.02 -4.95 -6.96
CA GLY A 21 -1.17 -5.78 -6.81
C GLY A 21 -1.49 -6.65 -8.02
N GLY A 22 -1.05 -6.27 -9.22
CA GLY A 22 -1.17 -7.09 -10.43
C GLY A 22 -0.04 -8.12 -10.62
N LEU A 23 1.07 -7.99 -9.89
CA LEU A 23 2.27 -8.83 -10.03
C LEU A 23 2.52 -9.75 -8.84
N ALA A 24 1.97 -9.41 -7.67
CA ALA A 24 2.21 -10.12 -6.42
C ALA A 24 1.09 -11.11 -6.12
N ASP A 25 1.47 -12.32 -5.69
CA ASP A 25 0.54 -13.36 -5.24
C ASP A 25 0.13 -13.20 -3.76
N CYS A 26 0.42 -12.06 -3.15
CA CYS A 26 0.17 -11.78 -1.73
C CYS A 26 -0.48 -10.39 -1.54
N PRO A 27 -1.12 -10.13 -0.40
CA PRO A 27 -1.76 -8.84 -0.13
C PRO A 27 -0.78 -7.66 -0.21
N VAL A 28 -1.25 -6.53 -0.72
CA VAL A 28 -0.51 -5.28 -0.82
C VAL A 28 -1.18 -4.22 0.05
N ILE A 29 -0.45 -3.69 1.03
CA ILE A 29 -0.88 -2.55 1.84
C ILE A 29 -0.27 -1.29 1.24
N ALA A 30 -1.11 -0.45 0.65
CA ALA A 30 -0.73 0.79 0.02
C ALA A 30 -0.73 1.95 1.02
N VAL A 31 0.40 2.64 1.13
CA VAL A 31 0.60 3.80 2.01
C VAL A 31 0.86 5.03 1.15
N PRO A 32 -0.15 5.90 0.96
CA PRO A 32 0.09 7.18 0.33
C PRO A 32 0.95 8.04 1.27
N THR A 33 1.92 8.77 0.74
CA THR A 33 2.71 9.72 1.55
C THR A 33 2.39 11.15 1.16
N SER A 34 2.52 12.06 2.12
CA SER A 34 2.42 13.50 1.86
C SER A 34 3.63 14.05 1.10
N VAL A 35 4.69 13.24 0.96
CA VAL A 35 5.94 13.59 0.29
C VAL A 35 5.82 13.30 -1.21
N GLY A 36 5.58 14.36 -1.98
CA GLY A 36 5.61 14.36 -3.44
C GLY A 36 5.83 15.77 -3.97
N TYR A 37 6.15 15.90 -5.25
CA TYR A 37 6.34 17.21 -5.89
C TYR A 37 5.12 17.62 -6.72
N GLY A 38 4.94 18.93 -6.90
CA GLY A 38 3.90 19.49 -7.76
C GLY A 38 2.48 19.17 -7.28
N ALA A 39 1.70 18.49 -8.13
CA ALA A 39 0.28 18.19 -7.93
C ALA A 39 -0.02 17.03 -6.96
N SER A 40 0.90 16.71 -6.05
CA SER A 40 0.67 15.70 -5.00
C SER A 40 -0.40 16.13 -3.99
N PHE A 41 -0.53 17.45 -3.76
CA PHE A 41 -1.46 18.05 -2.79
C PHE A 41 -1.37 17.40 -1.39
N GLY A 42 -0.14 17.23 -0.88
CA GLY A 42 0.09 16.61 0.43
C GLY A 42 -0.34 15.15 0.49
N GLY A 43 -0.22 14.41 -0.62
CA GLY A 43 -0.55 12.99 -0.70
C GLY A 43 -1.99 12.68 -1.11
N VAL A 44 -2.84 13.68 -1.34
CA VAL A 44 -4.23 13.47 -1.80
C VAL A 44 -4.27 12.84 -3.19
N SER A 45 -3.37 13.26 -4.10
CA SER A 45 -3.26 12.64 -5.42
C SER A 45 -2.87 11.16 -5.30
N ALA A 46 -1.87 10.83 -4.48
CA ALA A 46 -1.46 9.46 -4.23
C ALA A 46 -2.58 8.63 -3.58
N LEU A 47 -3.28 9.18 -2.57
CA LEU A 47 -4.40 8.52 -1.90
C LEU A 47 -5.52 8.18 -2.88
N LEU A 48 -5.99 9.15 -3.66
CA LEU A 48 -7.07 8.93 -4.62
C LEU A 48 -6.66 7.96 -5.73
N SER A 49 -5.42 8.06 -6.22
CA SER A 49 -4.87 7.13 -7.21
C SER A 49 -4.82 5.69 -6.68
N MET A 50 -4.37 5.49 -5.43
CA MET A 50 -4.36 4.17 -4.79
C MET A 50 -5.77 3.63 -4.52
N LEU A 51 -6.70 4.46 -4.04
CA LEU A 51 -8.10 4.06 -3.78
C LEU A 51 -8.85 3.71 -5.06
N ASN A 52 -8.50 4.35 -6.17
CA ASN A 52 -9.10 4.09 -7.48
C ASN A 52 -8.45 2.90 -8.21
N SER A 53 -7.58 2.14 -7.55
CA SER A 53 -6.98 0.94 -8.12
C SER A 53 -8.02 -0.17 -8.33
N CYS A 54 -7.96 -0.83 -9.48
CA CYS A 54 -8.72 -2.06 -9.75
C CYS A 54 -7.90 -3.33 -9.40
N ALA A 55 -6.67 -3.19 -8.91
CA ALA A 55 -5.85 -4.34 -8.57
C ALA A 55 -6.43 -5.05 -7.35
N SER A 56 -6.72 -6.35 -7.50
CA SER A 56 -7.23 -7.17 -6.40
C SER A 56 -6.13 -7.36 -5.34
N GLY A 57 -6.52 -7.45 -4.07
CA GLY A 57 -5.56 -7.66 -2.97
C GLY A 57 -4.84 -6.39 -2.51
N VAL A 58 -5.16 -5.21 -3.05
CA VAL A 58 -4.66 -3.91 -2.56
C VAL A 58 -5.59 -3.35 -1.48
N SER A 59 -5.02 -2.94 -0.36
CA SER A 59 -5.72 -2.20 0.72
C SER A 59 -4.98 -0.91 1.03
N VAL A 60 -5.69 0.21 1.09
CA VAL A 60 -5.08 1.54 1.26
C VAL A 60 -5.24 2.01 2.70
N VAL A 61 -4.16 2.54 3.29
CA VAL A 61 -4.20 3.20 4.60
C VAL A 61 -4.20 4.72 4.45
N ASN A 62 -4.39 5.44 5.56
CA ASN A 62 -4.31 6.90 5.58
C ASN A 62 -2.94 7.40 5.10
N ILE A 63 -2.92 8.65 4.64
CA ILE A 63 -1.69 9.36 4.28
C ILE A 63 -0.70 9.32 5.45
N ASP A 64 0.55 8.97 5.14
CA ASP A 64 1.67 8.82 6.06
C ASP A 64 1.48 7.76 7.16
N ASN A 65 0.45 6.92 7.08
CA ASN A 65 0.17 5.90 8.09
C ASN A 65 1.01 4.62 7.91
N GLY A 66 2.34 4.78 7.87
CA GLY A 66 3.28 3.67 7.79
C GLY A 66 3.21 2.73 9.01
N PHE A 67 2.87 3.26 10.18
CA PHE A 67 2.65 2.46 11.38
C PHE A 67 1.47 1.49 11.21
N GLY A 68 0.31 1.99 10.76
CA GLY A 68 -0.86 1.15 10.52
C GLY A 68 -0.59 0.05 9.52
N ALA A 69 0.15 0.36 8.44
CA ALA A 69 0.55 -0.62 7.45
C ALA A 69 1.49 -1.69 8.02
N ALA A 70 2.53 -1.28 8.76
CA ALA A 70 3.47 -2.20 9.38
C ALA A 70 2.80 -3.09 10.44
N TYR A 71 1.88 -2.53 11.24
CA TYR A 71 1.13 -3.29 12.23
C TYR A 71 0.22 -4.34 11.56
N GLN A 72 -0.52 -3.97 10.51
CA GLN A 72 -1.32 -4.92 9.74
C GLN A 72 -0.46 -6.01 9.08
N ALA A 73 0.68 -5.64 8.50
CA ALA A 73 1.62 -6.61 7.93
C ALA A 73 2.14 -7.59 9.00
N SER A 74 2.48 -7.09 10.19
CA SER A 74 2.87 -7.93 11.32
C SER A 74 1.76 -8.90 11.70
N MET A 75 0.51 -8.42 11.81
CA MET A 75 -0.64 -9.27 12.09
C MET A 75 -0.80 -10.39 11.05
N ILE A 76 -0.63 -10.09 9.75
CA ILE A 76 -0.66 -11.09 8.67
C ILE A 76 0.45 -12.14 8.86
N ASN A 77 1.69 -11.72 9.13
CA ASN A 77 2.80 -12.65 9.34
C ASN A 77 2.57 -13.58 10.55
N HIS A 78 1.88 -13.11 11.58
CA HIS A 78 1.53 -13.93 12.75
C HIS A 78 0.30 -14.83 12.52
N MET A 79 -0.51 -14.58 11.49
CA MET A 79 -1.59 -15.50 11.10
C MET A 79 -1.02 -16.80 10.54
N GLU A 80 0.08 -16.74 9.77
CA GLU A 80 0.78 -17.92 9.27
C GLU A 80 1.40 -18.75 10.41
N ALA A 81 1.91 -18.10 11.46
CA ALA A 81 2.51 -18.78 12.62
C ALA A 81 1.48 -19.41 13.59
N LYS A 82 0.17 -19.14 13.40
CA LYS A 82 -0.92 -19.71 14.22
C LYS A 82 -1.51 -21.01 13.68
N GLN A 83 -0.93 -21.56 12.61
CA GLN A 83 -1.26 -22.89 12.08
C GLN A 83 -0.52 -23.98 12.85
#